data_AF-A0A2S1JNB5-F1
#
_entry.id   AF-A0A2S1JNB5-F1
#
_cell.length_a   1.000
_cell.length_b   1.000
_cell.length_c   1.000
_cell.angle_alpha   90.00
_cell.angle_beta   90.00
_cell.angle_gamma   90.00
#
_symmetry.space_group_name_H-M   'P 1'
#
loop_
_entity.id
_entity.type
_entity.pdbx_description
1 polymer ?
#
loop_
_entity_poly.entity_id
_entity_poly.type
_entity_poly.pdbx_seq_one_letter_code
_entity_poly.pdbx_strand_id
1 'polypeptide(L)'
;MSVGAWEPQVSGPQNETKDEFNREQLLRLIEIAESDKPFNESIEVIKTVPSTLIRLPAQHWIEESENWSSTQLWQLIRFFTQAEMKLPGWDAGAESAVIPLAKVLKKRSTPLTKEQLLWIRQNSNNRYLPYGPL
;
A
#
# COMPACT_ATOMS: atom_id res chain seq x y z
N MET A 1 -27.57 5.81 36.31
CA MET A 1 -26.12 5.85 36.10
C MET A 1 -25.90 5.89 34.59
N SER A 2 -25.72 7.08 34.04
CA SER A 2 -25.55 7.31 32.61
C SER A 2 -24.07 7.49 32.35
N VAL A 3 -23.43 6.50 31.72
CA VAL A 3 -22.06 6.67 31.24
C VAL A 3 -22.12 7.19 29.81
N GLY A 4 -21.98 8.50 29.68
CA GLY A 4 -21.53 9.10 28.43
C GLY A 4 -20.07 8.73 28.22
N ALA A 5 -19.80 7.92 27.21
CA ALA A 5 -18.45 7.70 26.70
C ALA A 5 -18.31 8.52 25.39
N TRP A 6 -17.44 9.51 25.53
CA TRP A 6 -16.83 10.42 24.58
C TRP A 6 -16.37 9.76 23.25
N GLU A 7 -16.35 10.56 22.17
CA GLU A 7 -16.19 10.25 20.73
C GLU A 7 -14.74 9.91 20.28
N PRO A 8 -14.51 9.47 19.01
CA PRO A 8 -14.39 10.45 17.92
C PRO A 8 -15.21 10.09 16.67
N GLN A 9 -16.07 11.03 16.27
CA GLN A 9 -16.34 11.48 14.90
C GLN A 9 -15.35 11.01 13.82
N VAL A 10 -15.67 9.88 13.17
CA VAL A 10 -15.04 9.46 11.92
C VAL A 10 -15.86 10.03 10.78
N SER A 11 -15.53 11.25 10.36
CA SER A 11 -16.02 11.81 9.09
C SER A 11 -15.33 11.07 7.94
N GLY A 12 -16.02 10.10 7.36
CA GLY A 12 -15.65 9.47 6.10
C GLY A 12 -16.90 8.87 5.47
N PRO A 13 -17.24 9.21 4.21
CA PRO A 13 -18.51 8.81 3.62
C PRO A 13 -18.63 7.29 3.58
N GLN A 14 -19.75 6.81 4.11
CA GLN A 14 -20.31 5.50 3.81
C GLN A 14 -20.39 5.36 2.28
N ASN A 15 -19.54 4.51 1.73
CA ASN A 15 -19.72 3.99 0.38
C ASN A 15 -19.54 2.48 0.46
N GLU A 16 -20.64 1.85 0.82
CA GLU A 16 -20.83 0.41 0.68
C GLU A 16 -20.92 0.10 -0.82
N THR A 17 -20.17 -0.92 -1.24
CA THR A 17 -20.26 -1.66 -2.52
C THR A 17 -19.49 -1.07 -3.72
N LYS A 18 -18.30 -1.62 -3.98
CA LYS A 18 -17.93 -2.29 -5.25
C LYS A 18 -16.47 -2.77 -5.22
N ASP A 19 -16.31 -4.09 -5.15
CA ASP A 19 -15.12 -4.88 -5.51
C ASP A 19 -13.81 -4.72 -4.69
N GLU A 20 -13.55 -5.74 -3.87
CA GLU A 20 -12.25 -6.31 -3.47
C GLU A 20 -11.19 -5.48 -2.72
N PHE A 21 -11.42 -4.21 -2.38
CA PHE A 21 -10.52 -3.47 -1.47
C PHE A 21 -11.04 -3.44 -0.03
N ASN A 22 -10.50 -4.32 0.82
CA ASN A 22 -10.71 -4.20 2.25
C ASN A 22 -9.80 -3.08 2.79
N ARG A 23 -10.33 -1.86 2.91
CA ARG A 23 -9.59 -0.69 3.42
C ARG A 23 -9.01 -0.91 4.81
N GLU A 24 -9.64 -1.75 5.63
CA GLU A 24 -9.14 -2.12 6.95
C GLU A 24 -7.86 -2.97 6.86
N GLN A 25 -7.69 -3.74 5.78
CA GLN A 25 -6.43 -4.40 5.49
C GLN A 25 -5.35 -3.37 5.10
N LEU A 26 -5.66 -2.43 4.20
CA LEU A 26 -4.72 -1.37 3.81
C LEU A 26 -4.29 -0.50 5.00
N LEU A 27 -5.22 -0.11 5.87
CA LEU A 27 -4.91 0.60 7.11
C LEU A 27 -3.91 -0.19 7.95
N ARG A 28 -4.16 -1.48 8.16
CA ARG A 28 -3.21 -2.36 8.86
C ARG A 28 -1.85 -2.42 8.18
N LEU A 29 -1.79 -2.49 6.85
CA LEU A 29 -0.52 -2.49 6.10
C LEU A 29 0.26 -1.18 6.31
N ILE A 30 -0.45 -0.04 6.33
CA ILE A 30 0.15 1.27 6.58
C ILE A 30 0.65 1.35 8.02
N GLU A 31 -0.13 0.91 9.00
CA GLU A 31 0.27 0.86 10.40
C GLU A 31 1.49 -0.04 10.61
N ILE A 32 1.57 -1.16 9.89
CA ILE A 32 2.73 -2.07 9.88
C ILE A 32 3.95 -1.41 9.24
N ALA A 33 3.78 -0.61 8.19
CA ALA A 33 4.89 0.07 7.52
C ALA A 33 5.38 1.31 8.29
N GLU A 34 4.49 1.94 9.04
CA GLU A 34 4.76 3.10 9.91
C GLU A 34 5.35 2.67 11.26
N SER A 35 4.81 1.61 11.86
CA SER A 35 5.46 0.95 12.99
C SER A 35 6.75 0.32 12.47
N ASP A 36 7.91 0.76 12.92
CA ASP A 36 9.23 0.21 12.54
C ASP A 36 9.44 -1.24 13.06
N LYS A 37 8.36 -1.99 13.26
CA LYS A 37 8.38 -3.39 13.67
C LYS A 37 9.02 -4.23 12.57
N PRO A 38 9.79 -5.26 12.96
CA PRO A 38 10.38 -6.16 11.99
C PRO A 38 9.27 -6.84 11.19
N PHE A 39 9.38 -6.79 9.86
CA PHE A 39 8.42 -7.38 8.91
C PHE A 39 8.02 -8.82 9.30
N ASN A 40 8.92 -9.57 9.93
CA ASN A 40 8.72 -10.94 10.40
C ASN A 40 7.55 -11.09 11.39
N GLU A 41 7.34 -10.13 12.29
CA GLU A 41 6.20 -10.16 13.22
C GLU A 41 4.88 -9.89 12.49
N SER A 42 4.93 -9.14 11.39
CA SER A 42 3.76 -8.80 10.60
C SER A 42 3.42 -9.89 9.58
N ILE A 43 4.32 -10.82 9.25
CA ILE A 43 4.09 -11.89 8.25
C ILE A 43 2.77 -12.63 8.47
N GLU A 44 2.40 -12.91 9.73
CA GLU A 44 1.16 -13.62 10.03
C GLU A 44 -0.08 -12.84 9.59
N VAL A 45 -0.10 -11.53 9.86
CA VAL A 45 -1.16 -10.62 9.39
C VAL A 45 -1.15 -10.56 7.87
N ILE A 46 0.02 -10.47 7.25
CA ILE A 46 0.15 -10.32 5.80
C ILE A 46 -0.28 -11.58 5.06
N LYS A 47 -0.06 -12.77 5.64
CA LYS A 47 -0.57 -14.05 5.11
C LYS A 47 -2.10 -14.10 5.07
N THR A 48 -2.80 -13.35 5.92
CA THR A 48 -4.26 -13.23 5.86
C THR A 48 -4.74 -12.31 4.74
N VAL A 49 -3.84 -11.49 4.17
CA VAL A 49 -4.14 -10.61 3.04
C VAL A 49 -4.01 -11.41 1.74
N PRO A 50 -5.02 -11.38 0.85
CA PRO A 50 -4.94 -12.09 -0.41
C PRO A 50 -3.83 -11.52 -1.29
N SER A 51 -2.97 -12.39 -1.83
CA SER A 51 -1.91 -11.99 -2.76
C SER A 51 -2.46 -11.40 -4.06
N THR A 52 -3.75 -11.58 -4.36
CA THR A 52 -4.44 -10.88 -5.46
C THR A 52 -4.34 -9.37 -5.32
N LEU A 53 -4.21 -8.84 -4.10
CA LEU A 53 -4.17 -7.42 -3.82
C LEU A 53 -3.01 -6.69 -4.52
N ILE A 54 -1.85 -7.35 -4.64
CA ILE A 54 -0.70 -6.78 -5.36
C ILE A 54 -0.85 -6.83 -6.89
N ARG A 55 -1.73 -7.69 -7.41
CA ARG A 55 -2.05 -7.87 -8.85
C ARG A 55 -3.28 -7.08 -9.30
N LEU A 56 -3.88 -6.29 -8.40
CA LEU A 56 -5.07 -5.52 -8.73
C LEU A 56 -4.79 -4.47 -9.82
N PRO A 57 -5.80 -4.12 -10.63
CA PRO A 57 -5.61 -3.23 -11.76
C PRO A 57 -5.12 -1.85 -11.30
N ALA A 58 -4.25 -1.24 -12.11
CA ALA A 58 -3.76 0.11 -11.89
C ALA A 58 -4.88 1.14 -11.67
N GLN A 59 -6.03 0.97 -12.33
CA GLN A 59 -7.21 1.83 -12.20
C GLN A 59 -7.67 1.94 -10.74
N HIS A 60 -7.83 0.80 -10.06
CA HIS A 60 -8.30 0.77 -8.67
C HIS A 60 -7.30 1.46 -7.72
N TRP A 61 -6.00 1.25 -7.92
CA TRP A 61 -4.98 1.93 -7.12
C TRP A 61 -4.97 3.44 -7.35
N ILE A 62 -5.28 3.90 -8.57
CA ILE A 62 -5.40 5.33 -8.87
C ILE A 62 -6.61 5.92 -8.13
N GLU A 63 -7.77 5.27 -8.20
CA GLU A 63 -8.97 5.73 -7.49
C GLU A 63 -8.77 5.74 -5.97
N GLU A 64 -8.29 4.63 -5.41
CA GLU A 64 -8.07 4.50 -3.97
C GLU A 64 -7.00 5.50 -3.50
N SER A 65 -5.95 5.74 -4.30
CA SER A 65 -4.94 6.74 -3.97
C SER A 65 -5.46 8.16 -3.83
N GLU A 66 -6.68 8.45 -4.31
CA GLU A 66 -7.30 9.73 -4.09
C GLU A 66 -7.70 9.96 -2.62
N ASN A 67 -8.04 8.87 -1.93
CA ASN A 67 -8.45 8.84 -0.53
C ASN A 67 -7.29 8.86 0.46
N TRP A 68 -6.05 8.65 0.00
CA TRP A 68 -4.85 8.59 0.86
C TRP A 68 -3.93 9.79 0.69
N SER A 69 -3.20 10.11 1.77
CA SER A 69 -2.13 11.11 1.74
C SER A 69 -0.87 10.57 1.05
N SER A 70 -0.01 11.46 0.57
CA SER A 70 1.28 11.09 -0.04
C SER A 70 2.18 10.24 0.87
N THR A 71 2.15 10.51 2.19
CA THR A 71 2.87 9.71 3.18
C THR A 71 2.33 8.29 3.27
N GLN A 72 1.01 8.12 3.31
CA GLN A 72 0.38 6.78 3.38
C GLN A 72 0.61 5.98 2.09
N LEU A 73 0.54 6.65 0.92
CA LEU A 73 0.89 6.04 -0.36
C LEU A 73 2.34 5.55 -0.36
N TRP A 74 3.27 6.33 0.20
CA TRP A 74 4.66 5.91 0.36
C TRP A 74 4.78 4.68 1.28
N GLN A 75 4.06 4.66 2.41
CA GLN A 75 4.07 3.50 3.32
C GLN A 75 3.54 2.23 2.62
N LEU A 76 2.48 2.34 1.83
CA LEU A 76 1.97 1.23 1.00
C LEU A 76 3.02 0.76 -0.01
N ILE A 77 3.68 1.68 -0.73
CA ILE A 77 4.76 1.34 -1.67
C ILE A 77 5.89 0.59 -0.95
N ARG A 78 6.31 1.09 0.21
CA ARG A 78 7.35 0.50 1.04
C ARG A 78 6.95 -0.92 1.46
N PHE A 79 5.70 -1.09 1.87
CA PHE A 79 5.13 -2.37 2.25
C PHE A 79 5.11 -3.38 1.09
N PHE A 80 4.52 -3.02 -0.06
CA PHE A 80 4.42 -3.90 -1.23
C PHE A 80 5.80 -4.33 -1.75
N THR A 81 6.78 -3.41 -1.70
CA THR A 81 8.16 -3.70 -2.06
C THR A 81 8.76 -4.80 -1.17
N GLN A 82 8.59 -4.70 0.16
CA GLN A 82 9.06 -5.75 1.07
C GLN A 82 8.28 -7.05 0.90
N ALA A 83 6.97 -6.94 0.68
CA ALA A 83 6.10 -8.09 0.48
C ALA A 83 6.55 -8.92 -0.73
N GLU A 84 6.88 -8.30 -1.87
CA GLU A 84 7.43 -9.04 -3.03
C GLU A 84 8.72 -9.81 -2.70
N MET A 85 9.63 -9.19 -1.93
CA MET A 85 10.92 -9.81 -1.61
C MET A 85 10.81 -10.90 -0.55
N LYS A 86 9.88 -10.76 0.39
CA LYS A 86 9.75 -11.63 1.57
C LYS A 86 8.67 -12.70 1.42
N LEU A 87 7.66 -12.49 0.59
CA LEU A 87 6.51 -13.38 0.47
C LEU A 87 6.45 -14.07 -0.89
N PRO A 88 6.46 -15.41 -0.92
CA PRO A 88 6.25 -16.15 -2.16
C PRO A 88 4.81 -15.95 -2.67
N GLY A 89 4.66 -15.69 -3.97
CA GLY A 89 3.35 -15.48 -4.62
C GLY A 89 2.86 -14.03 -4.64
N TRP A 90 3.56 -13.12 -3.96
CA TRP A 90 3.35 -11.67 -4.08
C TRP A 90 4.17 -11.06 -5.22
N ASP A 91 4.96 -11.84 -5.95
CA ASP A 91 5.60 -11.40 -7.18
C ASP A 91 4.54 -11.12 -8.26
N ALA A 92 4.28 -9.84 -8.50
CA ALA A 92 3.39 -9.30 -9.51
C ALA A 92 4.18 -8.61 -10.64
N GLY A 93 5.49 -8.41 -10.49
CA GLY A 93 6.33 -7.94 -11.60
C GLY A 93 5.87 -6.59 -12.15
N ALA A 94 5.48 -6.55 -13.42
CA ALA A 94 4.98 -5.37 -14.11
C ALA A 94 3.52 -4.99 -13.73
N GLU A 95 2.80 -5.89 -13.07
CA GLU A 95 1.42 -5.68 -12.58
C GLU A 95 1.39 -5.24 -11.10
N SER A 96 2.57 -4.96 -10.51
CA SER A 96 2.67 -4.57 -9.10
C SER A 96 1.98 -3.24 -8.82
N ALA A 97 1.21 -3.19 -7.74
CA ALA A 97 0.57 -2.01 -7.14
C ALA A 97 1.51 -0.80 -6.96
N VAL A 98 2.83 -1.03 -6.82
CA VAL A 98 3.82 0.04 -6.66
C VAL A 98 3.88 0.96 -7.88
N ILE A 99 3.70 0.43 -9.09
CA ILE A 99 3.81 1.19 -10.35
C ILE A 99 2.69 2.26 -10.46
N PRO A 100 1.39 1.92 -10.34
CA PRO A 100 0.34 2.92 -10.35
C PRO A 100 0.46 3.89 -9.17
N LEU A 101 0.80 3.43 -7.96
CA LEU A 101 1.02 4.30 -6.80
C LEU A 101 2.13 5.33 -7.04
N ALA A 102 3.27 4.91 -7.62
CA ALA A 102 4.35 5.81 -7.99
C ALA A 102 3.95 6.81 -9.09
N LYS A 103 3.13 6.37 -10.07
CA LYS A 103 2.57 7.25 -11.09
C LYS A 103 1.62 8.29 -10.49
N VAL A 104 0.79 7.93 -9.52
CA VAL A 104 -0.10 8.86 -8.80
C VAL A 104 0.72 9.89 -8.04
N LEU A 105 1.71 9.47 -7.24
CA LEU A 105 2.56 10.39 -6.49
C LEU A 105 3.23 11.43 -7.40
N LYS A 106 3.72 10.98 -8.56
CA LYS A 106 4.26 11.85 -9.61
C LYS A 106 3.21 12.82 -10.17
N LYS A 107 1.97 12.37 -10.41
CA LYS A 107 0.85 13.23 -10.84
C LYS A 107 0.44 14.25 -9.76
N ARG A 108 0.55 13.90 -8.48
CA ARG A 108 0.24 14.76 -7.33
C ARG A 108 1.34 15.78 -7.00
N SER A 109 2.26 16.06 -7.93
CA SER A 109 3.43 16.93 -7.73
C SER A 109 4.30 16.56 -6.52
N THR A 110 4.17 15.33 -6.01
CA THR A 110 4.96 14.81 -4.89
C THR A 110 5.71 13.56 -5.40
N PRO A 111 6.66 13.74 -6.34
CA PRO A 111 7.38 12.62 -6.91
C PRO A 111 8.19 11.90 -5.83
N LEU A 112 8.38 10.59 -6.02
CA LEU A 112 9.28 9.83 -5.15
C LEU A 112 10.68 10.45 -5.18
N THR A 113 11.27 10.63 -4.00
CA THR A 113 12.65 11.12 -3.90
C THR A 113 13.62 10.07 -4.40
N LYS A 114 14.83 10.51 -4.78
CA LYS A 114 15.88 9.60 -5.27
C LYS A 114 16.22 8.51 -4.26
N GLU A 115 16.19 8.84 -2.97
CA GLU A 115 16.41 7.90 -1.87
C GLU A 115 15.33 6.81 -1.82
N GLN A 116 14.06 7.18 -1.99
CA GLN A 116 12.96 6.25 -2.03
C GLN A 116 13.06 5.29 -3.22
N LEU A 117 13.44 5.79 -4.40
CA LEU A 117 13.67 4.96 -5.58
C LEU A 117 14.83 3.97 -5.37
N LEU A 118 15.89 4.42 -4.71
CA LEU A 118 17.05 3.59 -4.39
C LEU A 118 16.70 2.53 -3.34
N TRP A 119 15.89 2.89 -2.34
CA TRP A 119 15.37 1.98 -1.33
C TRP A 119 14.51 0.87 -1.96
N ILE A 120 13.61 1.22 -2.88
CA ILE A 120 12.77 0.23 -3.59
C ILE A 120 13.65 -0.79 -4.32
N ARG A 121 14.69 -0.32 -5.03
CA ARG A 121 15.63 -1.19 -5.75
C ARG A 121 16.48 -2.08 -4.84
N GLN A 122 16.76 -1.66 -3.61
CA GLN A 122 17.49 -2.48 -2.65
C GLN A 122 16.60 -3.51 -1.95
N ASN A 123 15.31 -3.20 -1.80
CA ASN A 123 14.35 -4.02 -1.04
C ASN A 123 13.41 -4.84 -1.92
N SER A 124 13.60 -4.82 -3.25
CA SER A 124 12.90 -5.70 -4.18
C SER A 124 13.82 -6.09 -5.34
N ASN A 125 13.71 -7.33 -5.80
CA ASN A 125 14.43 -7.85 -6.97
C ASN A 125 13.66 -7.60 -8.29
N ASN A 126 12.51 -6.94 -8.22
CA ASN A 126 11.66 -6.72 -9.37
C ASN A 126 12.24 -5.63 -10.28
N ARG A 127 12.72 -6.04 -11.47
CA ARG A 127 13.31 -5.17 -12.49
C ARG A 127 12.32 -4.16 -13.08
N TYR A 128 11.01 -4.38 -12.91
CA TYR A 128 9.96 -3.48 -13.37
C TYR A 128 9.71 -2.32 -12.39
N LEU A 129 10.25 -2.35 -11.17
CA LEU A 129 10.17 -1.20 -10.26
C LEU A 129 11.23 -0.15 -10.62
N PRO A 130 10.90 1.16 -10.63
CA PRO A 130 9.67 1.81 -10.16
C PRO A 130 8.67 2.23 -11.26
N TYR A 131 9.00 2.12 -12.55
CA TYR A 131 8.19 2.70 -13.64
C TYR A 131 7.63 1.69 -14.64
N GLY A 132 7.72 0.39 -14.36
CA GLY A 132 7.36 -0.69 -15.28
C GLY A 132 8.44 -0.92 -16.36
N PRO A 133 8.19 -1.83 -17.32
CA PRO A 133 9.02 -1.94 -18.51
C PRO A 133 8.90 -0.66 -19.34
N LEU A 134 10.05 -0.13 -19.76
CA LEU A 134 10.18 0.96 -20.74
C LEU A 134 9.72 0.52 -22.12
#